data_AF-A0A438AWE0-F1
#
_entry.id   AF-A0A438AWE0-F1
#
_cell.length_a   1.000
_cell.length_b   1.000
_cell.length_c   1.000
_cell.angle_alpha   90.00
_cell.angle_beta   90.00
_cell.angle_gamma   90.00
#
_symmetry.space_group_name_H-M   'P 1'
#
loop_
_entity.id
_entity.type
_entity.pdbx_description
1 polymer ?
#
loop_
_entity_poly.entity_id
_entity_poly.type
_entity_poly.pdbx_seq_one_letter_code
_entity_poly.pdbx_strand_id
1 'polypeptide(L)'
;MAQLAAGVVEYDARDVRGAENLAMLVDRDDYWLGSEYRQWTTDPDDPEVKAARARWKASGRKPPPHPLLAPVALRPPQTHAKLVEKYLADVAKHSTPPSLQAGLSPSRKLAALLGRD
;
A
#
# COMPACT_ATOMS: atom_id res chain seq x y z
N MET A 1 2.72 5.46 47.27
CA MET A 1 1.56 6.08 46.61
C MET A 1 1.87 6.55 45.18
N ALA A 2 2.92 7.35 44.93
CA ALA A 2 3.25 7.83 43.57
C ALA A 2 3.58 6.72 42.55
N GLN A 3 4.31 5.68 42.95
CA GLN A 3 4.65 4.55 42.07
C GLN A 3 3.43 3.68 41.69
N LEU A 4 2.45 3.55 42.59
CA LEU A 4 1.21 2.82 42.32
C LEU A 4 0.32 3.58 41.34
N ALA A 5 0.20 4.90 41.49
CA ALA A 5 -0.55 5.75 40.56
C ALA A 5 0.07 5.75 39.15
N ALA A 6 1.41 5.80 39.04
CA ALA A 6 2.09 5.73 37.75
C ALA A 6 1.87 4.38 37.04
N GLY A 7 1.85 3.27 37.79
CA GLY A 7 1.59 1.94 37.24
C GLY A 7 0.17 1.77 36.68
N VAL A 8 -0.84 2.37 37.34
CA VAL A 8 -2.24 2.35 36.86
C VAL A 8 -2.39 3.13 35.56
N VAL A 9 -1.83 4.33 35.47
CA VAL A 9 -1.88 5.15 34.24
C VAL A 9 -1.20 4.46 33.07
N GLU A 10 -0.08 3.77 33.31
CA GLU A 10 0.62 3.04 32.26
C GLU A 10 -0.16 1.79 31.80
N TYR A 11 -0.84 1.10 32.71
CA TYR A 11 -1.71 -0.02 32.41
C TYR A 11 -2.91 0.42 31.56
N ASP A 12 -3.64 1.46 31.99
CA ASP A 12 -4.79 1.99 31.25
C ASP A 12 -4.38 2.46 29.85
N ALA A 13 -3.21 3.10 29.72
CA ALA A 13 -2.67 3.49 28.42
C ALA A 13 -2.30 2.30 27.53
N ARG A 14 -1.91 1.16 28.10
CA ARG A 14 -1.66 -0.08 27.33
C ARG A 14 -2.96 -0.71 26.87
N ASP A 15 -3.98 -0.73 27.74
CA ASP A 15 -5.29 -1.30 27.43
C ASP A 15 -6.00 -0.50 26.32
N VAL A 16 -6.02 0.84 26.44
CA VAL A 16 -6.58 1.72 25.40
C VAL A 16 -5.87 1.54 24.06
N ARG A 17 -4.53 1.46 24.04
CA ARG A 17 -3.78 1.18 22.80
C ARG A 17 -4.10 -0.21 22.25
N GLY A 18 -4.29 -1.20 23.11
CA GLY A 18 -4.70 -2.55 22.73
C GLY A 18 -6.06 -2.56 22.04
N ALA A 19 -7.05 -1.93 22.66
CA ALA A 19 -8.40 -1.78 22.12
C ALA A 19 -8.41 -1.07 20.76
N GLU A 20 -7.69 0.05 20.64
CA GLU A 20 -7.58 0.78 19.36
C GLU A 20 -6.89 -0.06 18.28
N ASN A 21 -5.82 -0.79 18.63
CA ASN A 21 -5.16 -1.69 17.69
C ASN A 21 -6.06 -2.84 17.23
N LEU A 22 -6.94 -3.34 18.09
CA LEU A 22 -7.95 -4.32 17.72
C LEU A 22 -9.00 -3.72 16.79
N ALA A 23 -9.49 -2.51 17.08
CA ALA A 23 -10.42 -1.80 16.20
C ALA A 23 -9.82 -1.60 14.80
N MET A 24 -8.58 -1.11 14.73
CA MET A 24 -7.85 -0.94 13.47
C MET A 24 -7.63 -2.26 12.70
N LEU A 25 -7.50 -3.39 13.40
CA LEU A 25 -7.41 -4.71 12.77
C LEU A 25 -8.77 -5.12 12.19
N VAL A 26 -9.86 -4.95 12.94
CA VAL A 26 -11.22 -5.23 12.46
C VAL A 26 -11.55 -4.39 11.23
N ASP A 27 -11.20 -3.11 11.22
CA ASP A 27 -11.40 -2.23 10.05
C ASP A 27 -10.61 -2.72 8.82
N ARG A 28 -9.41 -3.27 9.04
CA ARG A 28 -8.59 -3.83 7.95
C ARG A 28 -9.23 -5.11 7.40
N ASP A 29 -9.75 -5.96 8.26
CA ASP A 29 -10.41 -7.20 7.88
C ASP A 29 -11.74 -6.94 7.16
N ASP A 30 -12.52 -5.94 7.59
CA ASP A 30 -13.74 -5.50 6.89
C ASP A 30 -13.42 -4.99 5.48
N TYR A 31 -12.39 -4.15 5.35
CA TYR A 31 -11.91 -3.70 4.04
C TYR A 31 -11.49 -4.87 3.14
N TRP A 32 -10.79 -5.86 3.69
CA TRP A 32 -10.39 -7.06 2.94
C TRP A 32 -11.61 -7.86 2.49
N LEU A 33 -12.57 -8.12 3.39
CA LEU A 33 -13.80 -8.84 3.09
C LEU A 33 -14.62 -8.12 2.00
N GLY A 34 -14.77 -6.80 2.10
CA GLY A 34 -15.45 -6.01 1.07
C GLY A 34 -14.75 -6.06 -0.29
N SER A 35 -13.41 -6.16 -0.29
CA SER A 35 -12.62 -6.32 -1.52
C SER A 35 -12.81 -7.70 -2.16
N GLU A 36 -12.79 -8.77 -1.36
CA GLU A 36 -13.06 -10.15 -1.80
C GLU A 36 -14.49 -10.28 -2.33
N TYR A 37 -15.48 -9.77 -1.59
CA TYR A 37 -16.88 -9.80 -2.01
C TYR A 37 -17.07 -9.10 -3.36
N ARG A 38 -16.47 -7.91 -3.53
CA ARG A 38 -16.49 -7.22 -4.83
C ARG A 38 -15.90 -8.11 -5.92
N GLN A 39 -14.78 -8.79 -5.68
CA GLN A 39 -14.18 -9.69 -6.66
C GLN A 39 -15.12 -10.85 -7.02
N TRP A 40 -15.82 -11.43 -6.04
CA TRP A 40 -16.76 -12.54 -6.27
C TRP A 40 -18.01 -12.11 -7.06
N THR A 41 -18.50 -10.90 -6.83
CA THR A 41 -19.72 -10.39 -7.48
C THR A 41 -19.46 -9.58 -8.75
N THR A 42 -18.21 -9.25 -9.06
CA THR A 42 -17.88 -8.51 -10.29
C THR A 42 -18.08 -9.41 -11.50
N ASP A 43 -18.96 -8.99 -12.42
CA ASP A 43 -19.08 -9.63 -13.72
C ASP A 43 -17.76 -9.45 -14.53
N PRO A 44 -17.04 -10.53 -14.87
CA PRO A 44 -15.81 -10.43 -15.63
C PRO A 44 -16.02 -9.94 -17.07
N ASP A 45 -17.24 -10.05 -17.59
CA ASP A 45 -17.59 -9.69 -18.95
C ASP A 45 -18.12 -8.26 -19.11
N ASP A 46 -18.35 -7.56 -18.00
CA ASP A 46 -18.74 -6.16 -17.98
C ASP A 46 -17.77 -5.29 -18.83
N PRO A 47 -18.30 -4.53 -19.81
CA PRO A 47 -17.50 -3.65 -20.66
C PRO A 47 -16.61 -2.66 -19.88
N GLU A 48 -17.09 -2.12 -18.75
CA GLU A 48 -16.35 -1.17 -17.93
C GLU A 48 -15.16 -1.83 -17.23
N VAL A 49 -15.37 -3.03 -16.69
CA VAL A 49 -14.32 -3.84 -16.03
C VAL A 49 -13.24 -4.21 -17.05
N LYS A 50 -13.64 -4.61 -18.27
CA LYS A 50 -12.71 -4.88 -19.38
C LYS A 50 -11.91 -3.65 -19.76
N ALA A 51 -12.56 -2.49 -19.92
CA ALA A 51 -11.91 -1.24 -20.24
C ALA A 51 -10.93 -0.79 -19.14
N ALA A 52 -11.28 -0.96 -17.86
CA ALA A 52 -10.39 -0.67 -16.73
C ALA A 52 -9.15 -1.59 -16.72
N ARG A 53 -9.34 -2.90 -16.90
CA ARG A 53 -8.23 -3.87 -17.00
C ARG A 53 -7.31 -3.57 -18.18
N ALA A 54 -7.87 -3.19 -19.33
CA ALA A 54 -7.10 -2.80 -20.51
C ALA A 54 -6.26 -1.54 -20.26
N ARG A 55 -6.86 -0.50 -19.66
CA ARG A 55 -6.15 0.73 -19.26
C ARG A 55 -5.01 0.45 -18.29
N TRP A 56 -5.25 -0.41 -17.30
CA TRP A 56 -4.21 -0.80 -16.34
C TRP A 56 -3.06 -1.58 -17.02
N LYS A 57 -3.37 -2.55 -17.89
CA LYS A 57 -2.36 -3.26 -18.69
C LYS A 57 -1.54 -2.30 -19.58
N ALA A 58 -2.21 -1.35 -20.22
CA ALA A 58 -1.57 -0.34 -21.07
C ALA A 58 -0.65 0.60 -20.27
N SER A 59 -0.91 0.80 -18.98
CA SER A 59 -0.05 1.63 -18.12
C SER A 59 1.33 1.03 -17.85
N GLY A 60 1.54 -0.25 -18.18
CA GLY A 60 2.80 -0.97 -17.95
C GLY A 60 3.17 -1.15 -16.47
N ARG A 61 2.33 -0.69 -15.54
CA ARG A 61 2.56 -0.83 -14.10
C ARG A 61 2.38 -2.30 -13.71
N LYS A 62 3.45 -2.89 -13.20
CA LYS A 62 3.39 -4.24 -12.62
C LYS A 62 2.90 -4.13 -11.18
N PRO A 63 1.99 -5.01 -10.75
CA PRO A 63 1.58 -5.05 -9.37
C PRO A 63 2.79 -5.48 -8.51
N PRO A 64 2.88 -5.02 -7.25
CA PRO A 64 3.89 -5.51 -6.33
C PRO A 64 3.71 -7.02 -6.08
N PRO A 65 4.78 -7.76 -5.77
CA PRO A 65 4.72 -9.22 -5.57
C PRO A 65 3.94 -9.64 -4.32
N HIS A 66 3.77 -8.72 -3.37
CA HIS A 66 2.94 -8.87 -2.18
C HIS A 66 2.20 -7.55 -1.91
N PRO A 67 1.07 -7.58 -1.20
CA PRO A 67 0.35 -6.35 -0.85
C PRO A 67 1.23 -5.44 0.01
N LEU A 68 1.29 -4.17 -0.37
CA LEU A 68 1.97 -3.13 0.40
C LEU A 68 0.98 -2.54 1.41
N LEU A 69 1.13 -2.92 2.68
CA LEU A 69 0.22 -2.50 3.75
C LEU A 69 0.88 -1.45 4.64
N ALA A 70 0.20 -0.32 4.80
CA ALA A 70 0.63 0.73 5.72
C ALA A 70 0.54 0.24 7.18
N PRO A 71 1.53 0.55 8.03
CA PRO A 71 1.47 0.20 9.44
C PRO A 71 0.41 1.06 10.15
N VAL A 72 -0.66 0.42 10.62
CA VAL A 72 -1.77 1.13 11.31
C VAL A 72 -1.66 1.10 12.83
N ALA A 73 -1.14 0.02 13.41
CA ALA A 73 -1.14 -0.13 14.86
C ALA A 73 -0.32 0.95 15.59
N LEU A 74 -0.88 1.43 16.70
CA LEU A 74 -0.27 2.27 17.72
C LEU A 74 0.90 1.52 18.37
N ARG A 75 2.11 1.98 18.07
CA ARG A 75 3.39 1.44 18.53
C ARG A 75 4.24 2.57 19.12
N PRO A 76 5.32 2.25 19.87
CA PRO A 76 6.31 3.25 20.23
C PRO A 76 6.78 4.02 18.99
N PRO A 77 6.94 5.37 19.07
CA PRO A 77 7.20 6.22 17.91
C PRO A 77 8.40 5.78 17.07
N GLN A 78 9.47 5.31 17.73
CA GLN A 78 10.70 4.88 17.06
C GLN A 78 10.48 3.63 16.20
N THR A 79 9.67 2.69 16.67
CA THR A 79 9.32 1.49 15.91
C THR A 79 8.36 1.82 14.77
N HIS A 80 7.36 2.65 15.03
CA HIS A 80 6.40 3.07 14.02
C HIS A 80 7.09 3.81 12.86
N ALA A 81 7.98 4.75 13.16
CA ALA A 81 8.73 5.50 12.15
C ALA A 81 9.52 4.60 11.20
N LYS A 82 10.24 3.59 11.73
CA LYS A 82 10.99 2.61 10.91
C LYS A 82 10.09 1.80 9.98
N LEU A 83 8.89 1.43 10.46
CA LEU A 83 7.92 0.69 9.63
C LEU A 83 7.36 1.57 8.52
N VAL A 84 7.06 2.84 8.81
CA VAL A 84 6.59 3.82 7.83
C VAL A 84 7.67 4.06 6.77
N GLU A 85 8.92 4.27 7.17
CA GLU A 85 10.05 4.45 6.25
C GLU A 85 10.18 3.27 5.28
N LYS A 86 10.15 2.03 5.81
CA LYS A 86 10.16 0.82 4.99
C LYS A 86 8.98 0.78 4.01
N TYR A 87 7.77 1.03 4.50
CA TYR A 87 6.56 1.05 3.67
C TYR A 87 6.67 2.06 2.53
N LEU A 88 7.13 3.28 2.82
CA LEU A 88 7.30 4.33 1.80
C LEU A 88 8.36 3.95 0.76
N ALA A 89 9.46 3.32 1.17
CA ALA A 89 10.48 2.82 0.26
C ALA A 89 9.92 1.73 -0.68
N ASP A 90 9.14 0.79 -0.15
CA ASP A 90 8.50 -0.26 -0.95
C ASP A 90 7.44 0.32 -1.91
N VAL A 91 6.64 1.29 -1.46
CA VAL A 91 5.69 2.01 -2.33
C VAL A 91 6.41 2.73 -3.45
N ALA A 92 7.50 3.45 -3.16
CA ALA A 92 8.28 4.15 -4.17
C ALA A 92 8.85 3.19 -5.23
N LYS A 93 9.36 2.03 -4.80
CA LYS A 93 9.88 0.99 -5.69
C LYS A 93 8.84 0.42 -6.66
N HIS A 94 7.58 0.32 -6.24
CA HIS A 94 6.51 -0.33 -7.01
C HIS A 94 5.53 0.64 -7.68
N SER A 95 5.51 1.92 -7.31
CA SER A 95 4.59 2.92 -7.86
C SER A 95 5.09 3.59 -9.14
N THR A 96 6.38 3.47 -9.47
CA THR A 96 6.95 4.10 -10.66
C THR A 96 6.60 3.29 -11.92
N PRO A 97 5.88 3.88 -12.91
CA PRO A 97 5.68 3.21 -14.19
C PRO A 97 7.04 2.98 -14.87
N PRO A 98 7.23 1.86 -15.59
CA PRO A 98 8.43 1.67 -16.39
C PRO A 98 8.57 2.83 -17.38
N SER A 99 9.78 3.37 -17.53
CA SER A 99 9.99 4.48 -18.46
C SER A 99 9.62 4.03 -19.88
N LEU A 100 9.03 4.91 -20.69
CA LEU A 100 8.72 4.63 -22.10
C LEU A 100 9.97 4.26 -22.92
N GLN A 101 11.16 4.57 -22.40
CA GLN A 101 12.44 4.23 -22.97
C GLN A 101 13.02 2.88 -22.48
N ALA A 102 12.40 2.24 -21.49
CA ALA A 102 12.82 0.95 -20.97
C ALA A 102 12.62 -0.12 -22.05
N GLY A 103 13.72 -0.58 -22.65
CA GLY A 103 13.71 -1.56 -23.75
C GLY A 103 14.09 -0.99 -25.13
N LEU A 104 14.21 0.33 -25.28
CA LEU A 104 14.78 0.93 -26.49
C LEU A 104 16.29 0.69 -26.56
N SER A 105 16.81 0.43 -27.77
CA SER A 105 18.25 0.42 -28.01
C SER A 105 18.86 1.80 -27.75
N PRO A 106 20.16 1.91 -27.41
CA PRO A 106 20.80 3.20 -27.15
C PRO A 106 20.57 4.25 -28.26
N SER A 107 20.60 3.83 -29.53
CA SER A 107 20.35 4.69 -30.68
C SER A 107 18.91 5.20 -30.75
N ARG A 108 17.92 4.37 -30.40
CA ARG A 108 16.50 4.79 -30.36
C ARG A 108 16.20 5.70 -29.18
N LYS A 109 16.86 5.48 -28.03
CA LYS A 109 16.77 6.40 -26.90
C LYS A 109 17.31 7.78 -27.27
N LEU A 110 18.44 7.82 -27.96
CA LEU A 110 19.04 9.06 -28.45
C LEU A 110 18.15 9.77 -29.48
N ALA A 111 17.56 9.04 -30.43
CA ALA A 111 16.64 9.60 -31.42
C ALA A 111 15.40 10.26 -30.78
N ALA A 112 14.76 9.56 -29.83
CA ALA A 112 13.62 10.08 -29.08
C ALA A 112 13.98 11.33 -28.24
N LEU A 113 15.20 11.37 -27.69
CA LEU A 113 15.69 12.52 -26.91
C LEU A 113 15.97 13.75 -27.77
N LEU A 114 16.29 13.53 -29.05
CA LEU A 114 16.56 14.56 -30.05
C LEU A 114 15.30 14.98 -30.84
N GLY A 115 14.12 14.43 -30.51
CA GLY A 115 12.86 14.73 -31.20
C GLY A 115 12.86 14.32 -32.67
N ARG A 116 13.66 13.32 -33.03
CA ARG A 116 13.77 12.77 -34.39
C ARG A 116 13.09 11.41 -34.42
N ASP A 117 11.77 11.42 -34.42
CA ASP A 117 10.94 10.24 -34.67
C ASP A 117 10.41 10.25 -36.11
#